data_AF-A0A7W6SFH8-F1
#
_entry.id   AF-A0A7W6SFH8-F1
#
_cell.length_a   1.000
_cell.length_b   1.000
_cell.length_c   1.000
_cell.angle_alpha   90.00
_cell.angle_beta   90.00
_cell.angle_gamma   90.00
#
_symmetry.space_group_name_H-M   'P 1'
#
loop_
_entity.id
_entity.type
_entity.pdbx_description
1 polymer ?
#
loop_
_entity_poly.entity_id
_entity_poly.type
_entity_poly.pdbx_seq_one_letter_code
_entity_poly.pdbx_strand_id
1 'polypeptide(L)'
;MMQQYRAYLVGENGVFQSAEAFEAQSDASALKFAQRFTRRGDVDVWQLGRRVGLLKRSPAVSPEDAGPGNRPPHSSASFRSM
;
A
#
# COMPACT_ATOMS: atom_id res chain seq x y z
N MET A 1 21.57 -19.38 3.12
CA MET A 1 20.75 -20.12 4.10
C MET A 1 19.35 -19.53 4.05
N MET A 2 18.31 -20.34 4.21
CA MET A 2 16.92 -19.84 4.25
C MET A 2 16.60 -19.46 5.69
N GLN A 3 16.04 -18.26 5.87
CA GLN A 3 15.68 -17.73 7.17
C GLN A 3 14.17 -17.81 7.35
N GLN A 4 13.73 -18.06 8.58
CA GLN A 4 12.30 -18.18 8.90
C GLN A 4 11.70 -16.82 9.24
N TYR A 5 10.63 -16.46 8.53
CA TYR A 5 9.86 -15.24 8.68
C TYR A 5 8.40 -15.54 9.01
N ARG A 6 7.72 -14.55 9.57
CA ARG A 6 6.29 -14.55 9.85
C ARG A 6 5.67 -13.27 9.31
N ALA A 7 4.65 -13.41 8.47
CA ALA A 7 3.81 -12.31 8.02
C ALA A 7 2.54 -12.28 8.86
N TYR A 8 2.34 -11.22 9.61
CA TYR A 8 1.13 -10.98 10.38
C TYR A 8 0.19 -10.09 9.55
N LEU A 9 -0.95 -10.66 9.12
CA LEU A 9 -2.01 -9.90 8.48
C LEU A 9 -2.84 -9.19 9.55
N VAL A 10 -2.82 -7.87 9.49
CA VAL A 10 -3.61 -6.96 10.32
C VAL A 10 -4.73 -6.40 9.46
N GLY A 11 -5.97 -6.72 9.81
CA GLY A 11 -7.15 -6.16 9.13
C GLY A 11 -7.33 -4.67 9.44
N GLU A 12 -8.21 -4.00 8.69
CA GLU A 12 -8.50 -2.56 8.83
C GLU A 12 -8.90 -2.13 10.26
N ASN A 13 -9.39 -3.06 11.07
CA ASN A 13 -9.84 -2.81 12.43
C ASN A 13 -8.71 -2.97 13.48
N GLY A 14 -7.47 -3.18 13.03
CA GLY A 14 -6.35 -3.54 13.90
C GLY A 14 -6.41 -4.99 14.43
N VAL A 15 -7.35 -5.79 13.94
CA VAL A 15 -7.50 -7.20 14.34
C VAL A 15 -6.55 -8.07 13.54
N PHE A 16 -5.74 -8.86 14.24
CA PHE A 16 -4.90 -9.88 13.63
C PHE A 16 -5.77 -10.96 12.99
N GLN A 17 -5.75 -11.03 11.66
CA GLN A 17 -6.56 -12.00 10.92
C GLN A 17 -5.83 -13.31 10.70
N SER A 18 -4.51 -13.27 10.49
CA SER A 18 -3.71 -14.46 10.20
C SER A 18 -2.22 -14.21 10.42
N ALA A 19 -1.48 -15.28 10.72
CA ALA A 19 -0.02 -15.27 10.78
C ALA A 19 0.49 -16.39 9.88
N GLU A 20 1.20 -16.02 8.81
CA GLU A 20 1.73 -16.96 7.84
C GLU A 20 3.25 -17.08 8.02
N ALA A 21 3.70 -18.26 8.45
CA ALA A 21 5.11 -18.56 8.58
C ALA A 21 5.65 -19.00 7.21
N PHE A 22 6.74 -18.39 6.77
CA PHE A 22 7.37 -18.69 5.48
C PHE A 22 8.89 -18.53 5.58
N GLU A 23 9.61 -19.12 4.64
CA GLU A 23 11.08 -19.05 4.58
C GLU A 23 11.52 -18.16 3.42
N ALA A 24 12.52 -17.32 3.64
CA ALA A 24 13.11 -16.48 2.60
C ALA A 24 14.62 -16.38 2.73
N GLN A 25 15.29 -16.14 1.60
CA GLN A 25 16.76 -16.02 1.55
C GLN A 25 17.27 -14.74 2.22
N SER A 26 16.44 -13.70 2.31
CA SER A 26 16.80 -12.37 2.79
C SER A 26 15.56 -11.54 3.14
N ASP A 27 15.77 -10.47 3.91
CA ASP A 27 14.73 -9.54 4.33
C ASP A 27 14.00 -8.92 3.13
N ALA A 28 14.73 -8.56 2.07
CA ALA A 28 14.16 -8.02 0.85
C ALA A 28 13.24 -9.02 0.12
N SER A 29 13.64 -10.30 0.06
CA SER A 29 12.83 -11.37 -0.51
C SER A 29 11.60 -11.64 0.36
N ALA A 30 11.73 -11.55 1.68
CA ALA A 30 10.62 -11.70 2.62
C ALA A 30 9.57 -10.60 2.45
N LEU A 31 10.00 -9.36 2.30
CA LEU A 31 9.11 -8.23 2.04
C LEU A 31 8.42 -8.36 0.67
N LYS A 32 9.13 -8.81 -0.37
CA LYS A 32 8.50 -9.09 -1.68
C LYS A 32 7.45 -10.19 -1.61
N PHE A 33 7.69 -11.23 -0.84
CA PHE A 33 6.70 -12.29 -0.63
C PHE A 33 5.48 -11.75 0.12
N ALA A 34 5.72 -11.00 1.20
CA ALA A 34 4.68 -10.44 2.05
C ALA A 34 3.82 -9.36 1.37
N GLN A 35 4.32 -8.69 0.32
CA GLN A 35 3.54 -7.76 -0.50
C GLN A 35 2.30 -8.41 -1.12
N ARG A 36 2.27 -9.73 -1.31
CA ARG A 36 1.09 -10.41 -1.86
C ARG A 36 -0.07 -10.40 -0.87
N PHE A 37 0.23 -10.33 0.43
CA PHE A 37 -0.75 -10.31 1.51
C PHE A 37 -1.36 -8.93 1.73
N THR A 38 -0.75 -7.84 1.23
CA THR A 38 -1.26 -6.48 1.41
C THR A 38 -2.59 -6.21 0.70
N ARG A 39 -3.00 -7.13 -0.19
CA ARG A 39 -4.33 -7.12 -0.81
C ARG A 39 -5.47 -7.26 0.21
N ARG A 40 -5.21 -7.91 1.34
CA ARG A 40 -6.19 -8.21 2.38
C ARG A 40 -6.15 -7.24 3.57
N GLY A 41 -5.09 -6.45 3.71
CA GLY A 41 -4.88 -5.56 4.84
C GLY A 41 -3.43 -5.12 4.97
N ASP A 42 -3.06 -4.59 6.13
CA ASP A 42 -1.68 -4.28 6.45
C ASP A 42 -0.95 -5.57 6.86
N VAL A 43 0.34 -5.65 6.56
CA VAL A 43 1.13 -6.86 6.78
C VAL A 43 2.42 -6.51 7.51
N ASP A 44 2.58 -7.02 8.72
CA ASP A 44 3.80 -6.83 9.51
C ASP A 44 4.70 -8.05 9.36
N VAL A 45 5.93 -7.85 8.87
CA VAL A 45 6.90 -8.92 8.63
C VAL A 45 7.90 -8.98 9.77
N TRP A 46 8.01 -10.15 10.38
CA TRP A 46 8.90 -10.43 11.50
C TRP A 46 9.79 -11.63 11.20
N GLN A 47 11.00 -11.61 11.76
CA GLN A 47 11.96 -12.69 11.72
C GLN A 47 12.29 -13.10 13.16
N LEU A 48 11.74 -14.22 13.63
CA LEU A 48 11.86 -14.75 14.99
C LEU A 48 11.43 -13.75 16.09
N GLY A 49 12.24 -12.73 16.39
CA GLY A 49 11.94 -11.62 17.31
C GLY A 49 12.29 -10.23 16.77
N ARG A 50 12.76 -10.13 15.52
CA ARG A 50 13.12 -8.87 14.87
C ARG A 50 12.03 -8.46 13.89
N ARG A 51 11.49 -7.26 14.04
CA ARG A 51 10.61 -6.67 13.02
C ARG A 51 11.45 -6.30 11.80
N VAL A 52 11.08 -6.87 10.65
CA VAL A 52 11.75 -6.63 9.37
C VAL A 52 11.17 -5.41 8.68
N GLY A 53 9.85 -5.28 8.69
CA GLY A 53 9.16 -4.11 8.13
C GLY A 53 7.65 -4.26 8.10
N LEU A 54 6.96 -3.13 7.97
CA LEU A 54 5.51 -3.06 7.81
C LEU A 54 5.18 -2.71 6.37
N LEU A 55 4.34 -3.52 5.75
CA LEU A 55 3.79 -3.30 4.43
C LEU A 55 2.35 -2.83 4.60
N LYS A 56 2.12 -1.54 4.37
CA LYS A 56 0.77 -0.99 4.38
C LYS A 56 0.06 -1.33 3.08
N ARG A 57 -1.25 -1.58 3.15
CA ARG A 57 -2.10 -1.54 1.97
C ARG A 57 -1.97 -0.15 1.39
N SER A 58 -1.35 -0.03 0.21
CA SER A 58 -1.41 1.24 -0.50
C SER A 58 -2.88 1.52 -0.71
N PRO A 59 -3.43 2.65 -0.23
CA PRO A 59 -4.69 3.09 -0.77
C PRO A 59 -4.40 3.20 -2.26
N ALA A 60 -5.09 2.40 -3.06
CA ALA A 60 -5.26 2.78 -4.44
C ALA A 60 -5.86 4.17 -4.33
N VAL A 61 -5.05 5.19 -4.59
CA VAL A 61 -5.55 6.50 -4.90
C VAL A 61 -6.51 6.25 -6.04
N SER A 62 -7.79 6.14 -5.71
CA SER A 62 -8.84 6.25 -6.70
C SER A 62 -8.49 7.52 -7.48
N PRO A 63 -8.48 7.49 -8.82
CA PRO A 63 -8.29 8.70 -9.63
C PRO A 63 -9.42 9.74 -9.45
N GLU A 64 -10.23 9.61 -8.39
CA GLU A 64 -11.37 10.42 -8.01
C GLU A 64 -10.97 11.63 -7.14
N ASP A 65 -9.73 11.65 -6.60
CA ASP A 65 -9.12 12.83 -5.97
C ASP A 65 -8.33 13.70 -6.97
N ALA A 66 -8.40 13.40 -8.27
CA ALA A 66 -8.13 14.39 -9.31
C ALA A 66 -9.35 15.31 -9.39
N GLY A 67 -9.49 16.21 -8.42
CA GLY A 67 -10.64 17.10 -8.29
C GLY A 67 -10.98 17.82 -9.60
N PRO A 68 -12.27 17.99 -9.94
CA PRO A 68 -12.70 18.82 -11.07
C PRO A 68 -12.57 20.29 -10.69
N GLY A 69 -11.33 20.80 -10.59
CA GLY A 69 -11.07 22.05 -9.87
C GLY A 69 -10.35 23.15 -10.65
N ASN A 70 -9.65 22.87 -11.75
CA ASN A 70 -8.96 23.91 -12.52
C ASN A 70 -9.79 24.35 -13.73
N ARG A 71 -10.93 25.00 -13.46
CA ARG A 71 -11.44 26.01 -14.39
C ARG A 71 -10.62 27.28 -14.13
N PRO A 72 -9.82 27.76 -15.10
CA PRO A 72 -9.26 29.10 -14.96
C PRO A 72 -10.43 30.11 -14.88
N PRO A 73 -10.42 31.06 -13.93
CA PRO A 73 -11.18 32.29 -14.09
C PRO A 73 -10.52 33.11 -15.21
N HIS A 74 -11.07 34.28 -15.53
CA HIS A 74 -10.65 35.21 -16.59
C HIS A 74 -11.48 35.12 -17.87
N SER A 75 -12.66 35.72 -17.77
CA SER A 75 -13.12 36.82 -18.63
C SER A 75 -12.26 37.12 -19.87
N SER A 76 -12.89 37.11 -21.04
CA SER A 76 -12.98 38.34 -21.83
C SER A 76 -14.20 38.31 -22.74
N ALA A 77 -15.00 39.35 -22.59
CA ALA A 77 -16.01 39.75 -23.53
C ALA A 77 -15.40 40.11 -24.90
N SER A 78 -16.22 39.93 -25.93
CA SER A 78 -16.20 40.63 -27.22
C SER A 78 -14.96 40.49 -28.11
N PHE A 79 -15.14 39.95 -29.33
CA PHE A 79 -15.03 40.78 -30.53
C PHE A 79 -15.74 40.14 -31.73
N ARG A 80 -16.41 41.03 -32.45
CA ARG A 80 -17.22 40.95 -33.67
C ARG A 80 -16.43 40.43 -34.89
N SER A 81 -17.11 39.68 -35.78
CA SER A 81 -16.97 39.53 -37.27
C SER A 81 -17.38 38.10 -37.64
N MET A 82 -18.16 37.79 -38.67
CA MET A 82 -18.43 38.44 -39.95
C MET A 82 -19.79 37.97 -40.48
#